data_AF-A0A380LJJ7-F1
#
_entry.id   AF-A0A380LJJ7-F1
#
_cell.length_a   1.000
_cell.length_b   1.000
_cell.length_c   1.000
_cell.angle_alpha   90.00
_cell.angle_beta   90.00
_cell.angle_gamma   90.00
#
_symmetry.space_group_name_H-M   'P 1'
#
loop_
_entity.id
_entity.type
_entity.pdbx_description
1 polymer ?
#
loop_
_entity_poly.entity_id
_entity_poly.type
_entity_poly.pdbx_seq_one_letter_code
_entity_poly.pdbx_strand_id
1 'polypeptide(L)'
;MPFDYKKEYKEFYMPPKKPTIVEVPAMNYIAVRGQGDPNDEKGEYAQTLGLLYGIAFTIKMSYKGDHKIQGYFEYVVPPLEGFWWQENTKGMDYIRKQDLYFISMIRLPDFVTKEDFDWA
;
A
#
# COMPACT_ATOMS: atom_id res chain seq x y z
N MET A 1 -19.28 12.82 -0.56
CA MET A 1 -18.59 11.78 -1.36
C MET A 1 -17.29 11.45 -0.64
N PRO A 2 -16.89 10.18 -0.58
CA PRO A 2 -15.61 9.81 0.03
C PRO A 2 -14.46 10.42 -0.78
N PHE A 3 -13.41 10.84 -0.09
CA PHE A 3 -12.16 11.32 -0.69
C PHE A 3 -11.49 10.18 -1.47
N ASP A 4 -11.08 10.43 -2.71
CA ASP A 4 -10.49 9.41 -3.60
C ASP A 4 -9.11 9.88 -4.07
N TYR A 5 -8.07 9.29 -3.50
CA TYR A 5 -6.67 9.62 -3.78
C TYR A 5 -6.35 9.57 -5.28
N LYS A 6 -6.95 8.66 -6.04
CA LYS A 6 -6.69 8.56 -7.49
C LYS A 6 -7.26 9.73 -8.27
N LYS A 7 -8.32 10.37 -7.75
CA LYS A 7 -8.96 11.54 -8.37
C LYS A 7 -8.29 12.84 -7.94
N GLU A 8 -7.90 12.92 -6.67
CA GLU A 8 -7.34 14.13 -6.08
C GLU A 8 -5.85 14.28 -6.38
N TYR A 9 -5.08 13.17 -6.48
CA TYR A 9 -3.65 13.18 -6.75
C TYR A 9 -3.30 12.48 -8.07
N LYS A 10 -3.82 13.02 -9.17
CA LYS A 10 -3.70 12.41 -10.51
C LYS A 10 -2.26 12.25 -10.97
N GLU A 11 -1.36 13.14 -10.54
CA GLU A 11 0.07 13.09 -10.84
C GLU A 11 0.75 11.80 -10.36
N PHE A 12 0.24 11.19 -9.28
CA PHE A 12 0.81 9.94 -8.73
C PHE A 12 0.06 8.70 -9.23
N TYR A 13 -1.24 8.83 -9.49
CA TYR A 13 -2.11 7.67 -9.75
C TYR A 13 -2.64 7.57 -11.18
N MET A 14 -2.47 8.62 -11.99
CA MET A 14 -2.94 8.67 -13.38
C MET A 14 -1.89 9.34 -14.29
N PRO A 15 -0.69 8.74 -14.40
CA PRO A 15 0.39 9.33 -15.18
C PRO A 15 0.05 9.40 -16.68
N PRO A 16 0.58 10.39 -17.42
CA PRO A 16 0.44 10.45 -18.86
C PRO A 16 1.23 9.33 -19.54
N LYS A 17 0.90 9.03 -20.81
CA LYS A 17 1.65 8.04 -21.62
C LYS A 17 3.12 8.42 -21.86
N LYS A 18 3.46 9.70 -21.71
CA LYS A 18 4.82 10.20 -21.87
C LYS A 18 5.53 10.18 -20.51
N PRO A 19 6.76 9.64 -20.40
CA PRO A 19 7.54 9.74 -19.19
C PRO A 19 7.68 11.20 -18.74
N THR A 20 7.46 11.45 -17.45
CA THR A 20 7.51 12.77 -16.84
C THR A 20 8.21 12.68 -15.49
N ILE A 21 8.86 13.78 -15.10
CA ILE A 21 9.46 13.91 -13.77
C ILE A 21 8.35 14.33 -12.80
N VAL A 22 8.29 13.67 -11.65
CA VAL A 22 7.35 13.97 -10.58
C VAL A 22 8.11 14.02 -9.26
N GLU A 23 7.73 14.97 -8.40
CA GLU A 23 8.21 15.04 -7.02
C GLU A 23 7.19 14.34 -6.11
N VAL A 24 7.60 13.22 -5.52
CA VAL A 24 6.74 12.45 -4.62
C VAL A 24 7.00 12.92 -3.18
N PRO A 25 6.03 13.57 -2.51
CA PRO A 25 6.20 13.97 -1.11
C PRO A 25 6.18 12.76 -0.18
N ALA A 26 6.57 12.97 1.08
CA ALA A 26 6.35 11.96 2.11
C ALA A 26 4.86 11.67 2.27
N MET A 27 4.51 10.39 2.41
CA MET A 27 3.14 9.91 2.61
C MET A 27 3.15 8.77 3.63
N ASN A 28 2.03 8.57 4.33
CA ASN A 28 1.87 7.48 5.28
C ASN A 28 1.46 6.19 4.57
N TYR A 29 2.06 5.07 4.98
CA TYR A 29 1.79 3.75 4.43
C TYR A 29 1.75 2.71 5.53
N ILE A 30 0.85 1.74 5.40
CA ILE A 30 1.08 0.41 5.97
C ILE A 30 1.90 -0.40 4.98
N ALA A 31 2.88 -1.13 5.48
CA ALA A 31 3.81 -1.87 4.65
C ALA A 31 4.19 -3.20 5.29
N VAL A 32 4.31 -4.23 4.45
CA VAL A 32 4.79 -5.55 4.83
C VAL A 32 5.94 -5.93 3.90
N ARG A 33 7.03 -6.41 4.48
CA ARG A 33 8.19 -6.93 3.75
C ARG A 33 8.07 -8.43 3.61
N GLY A 34 8.50 -8.96 2.48
CA GLY A 34 8.57 -10.39 2.26
C GLY A 34 9.43 -10.73 1.05
N GLN A 35 9.38 -12.00 0.68
CA GLN A 35 10.13 -12.55 -0.44
C GLN A 35 9.37 -13.70 -1.11
N GLY A 36 9.81 -14.08 -2.31
CA GLY A 36 9.28 -15.22 -3.06
C GLY A 36 8.40 -14.83 -4.24
N ASP A 37 7.89 -15.87 -4.92
CA ASP A 37 7.08 -15.71 -6.11
C ASP A 37 5.70 -15.10 -5.76
N PRO A 38 5.34 -13.92 -6.30
CA PRO A 38 4.03 -13.33 -6.06
C PRO A 38 2.85 -14.14 -6.60
N ASN A 39 3.11 -15.14 -7.45
CA ASN A 39 2.08 -16.00 -8.04
C ASN A 39 1.83 -17.26 -7.20
N ASP A 40 2.60 -17.51 -6.15
CA ASP A 40 2.32 -18.60 -5.21
C ASP A 40 1.17 -18.19 -4.29
N GLU A 41 0.02 -18.83 -4.45
CA GLU A 41 -1.19 -18.59 -3.64
C GLU A 41 -0.96 -18.87 -2.14
N LYS A 42 0.05 -19.67 -1.80
CA LYS A 42 0.45 -19.98 -0.42
C LYS A 42 1.71 -19.20 0.01
N GLY A 43 2.31 -18.44 -0.89
CA GLY A 43 3.53 -17.67 -0.65
C GLY A 43 3.32 -16.44 0.23
N GLU A 44 4.43 -15.82 0.63
CA GLU A 44 4.43 -14.66 1.53
C GLU A 44 3.66 -13.47 0.94
N TYR A 45 3.68 -13.31 -0.39
CA TYR A 45 2.98 -12.21 -1.05
C TYR A 45 1.45 -12.31 -0.87
N ALA A 46 0.87 -13.49 -1.06
CA ALA A 46 -0.57 -13.70 -0.88
C ALA A 46 -1.00 -13.42 0.58
N GLN A 47 -0.21 -13.89 1.54
CA GLN A 47 -0.45 -13.65 2.98
C GLN A 47 -0.39 -12.15 3.33
N THR A 48 0.59 -11.45 2.74
CA THR A 48 0.77 -10.00 2.90
C THR A 48 -0.48 -9.20 2.49
N LEU A 49 -1.14 -9.58 1.39
CA LEU A 49 -2.36 -8.87 0.94
C LEU A 49 -3.47 -8.97 1.98
N GLY A 50 -3.64 -10.13 2.61
CA GLY A 50 -4.61 -10.32 3.69
C GLY A 50 -4.36 -9.39 4.87
N LEU A 51 -3.10 -9.25 5.29
CA LEU A 51 -2.72 -8.35 6.39
C LEU A 51 -2.98 -6.88 6.03
N LEU A 52 -2.51 -6.44 4.86
CA LEU A 52 -2.64 -5.05 4.41
C LEU A 52 -4.10 -4.64 4.28
N TYR A 53 -4.92 -5.44 3.60
CA TYR A 53 -6.33 -5.12 3.43
C TYR A 53 -7.12 -5.26 4.73
N GLY A 54 -6.76 -6.21 5.60
CA GLY A 54 -7.34 -6.33 6.94
C GLY A 54 -7.22 -5.01 7.70
N ILE A 55 -5.99 -4.51 7.87
CA ILE A 55 -5.70 -3.28 8.58
C ILE A 55 -6.32 -2.06 7.88
N ALA A 56 -6.14 -1.92 6.55
CA ALA A 56 -6.66 -0.77 5.81
C ALA A 56 -8.19 -0.64 5.91
N PHE A 57 -8.92 -1.76 5.86
CA PHE A 57 -10.37 -1.74 6.00
C PHE A 57 -10.82 -1.57 7.45
N THR A 58 -10.10 -2.11 8.45
CA THR A 58 -10.38 -1.83 9.88
C THR A 58 -10.31 -0.34 10.15
N ILE A 59 -9.24 0.33 9.72
CA ILE A 59 -9.06 1.78 9.87
C ILE A 59 -10.16 2.56 9.15
N LYS A 60 -10.43 2.22 7.88
CA LYS A 60 -11.50 2.84 7.10
C LYS A 60 -12.87 2.70 7.76
N MET A 61 -13.14 1.58 8.42
CA MET A 61 -14.45 1.30 9.01
C MET A 61 -14.58 1.74 10.47
N SER A 62 -13.53 2.31 11.06
CA SER A 62 -13.49 2.82 12.44
C SER A 62 -14.66 3.76 12.76
N TYR A 63 -15.09 4.58 11.81
CA TYR A 63 -16.24 5.49 11.98
C TYR A 63 -17.56 4.79 12.34
N LYS A 64 -17.69 3.50 11.99
CA LYS A 64 -18.85 2.65 12.35
C LYS A 64 -18.72 1.96 13.71
N GLY A 65 -17.53 1.95 14.31
CA GLY A 65 -17.27 1.40 15.64
C GLY A 65 -17.10 2.48 16.70
N ASP A 66 -16.60 2.09 17.87
CA ASP A 66 -16.40 2.99 19.02
C ASP A 66 -15.05 3.73 18.98
N HIS A 67 -14.08 3.23 18.21
CA HIS A 67 -12.78 3.88 18.01
C HIS A 67 -12.92 5.04 17.01
N LYS A 68 -12.89 6.28 17.51
CA LYS A 68 -12.97 7.49 16.68
C LYS A 68 -11.57 8.06 16.43
N ILE A 69 -11.09 7.91 15.21
CA ILE A 69 -9.80 8.45 14.78
C ILE A 69 -9.92 9.97 14.63
N GLN A 70 -9.03 10.73 15.26
CA GLN A 70 -9.04 12.19 15.19
C GLN A 70 -8.76 12.65 13.75
N GLY A 71 -9.56 13.59 13.24
CA GLY A 71 -9.39 14.11 11.88
C GLY A 71 -9.89 13.19 10.77
N TYR A 72 -10.56 12.08 11.12
CA TYR A 72 -11.12 11.16 10.15
C TYR A 72 -12.07 11.85 9.16
N PHE A 73 -11.91 11.50 7.88
CA PHE A 73 -12.88 11.73 6.82
C PHE A 73 -13.12 10.43 6.07
N GLU A 74 -14.31 10.25 5.47
CA GLU A 74 -14.56 9.09 4.62
C GLU A 74 -13.68 9.12 3.37
N TYR A 75 -13.02 7.99 3.08
CA TYR A 75 -12.12 7.85 1.93
C TYR A 75 -12.25 6.49 1.26
N VAL A 76 -11.79 6.42 0.01
CA VAL A 76 -11.60 5.17 -0.72
C VAL A 76 -10.21 4.62 -0.40
N VAL A 77 -10.11 3.33 -0.09
CA VAL A 77 -8.81 2.66 0.13
C VAL A 77 -7.93 2.89 -1.12
N PRO A 78 -6.73 3.47 -0.97
CA PRO A 78 -5.81 3.68 -2.09
C PRO A 78 -5.39 2.36 -2.76
N PRO A 79 -4.87 2.40 -4.00
CA PRO A 79 -4.39 1.19 -4.66
C PRO A 79 -3.26 0.51 -3.87
N LEU A 80 -3.15 -0.80 -4.03
CA LEU A 80 -1.97 -1.56 -3.60
C LEU A 80 -0.75 -1.11 -4.42
N GLU A 81 0.34 -0.84 -3.72
CA GLU A 81 1.64 -0.46 -4.28
C GLU A 81 2.69 -1.49 -3.83
N GLY A 82 3.81 -1.59 -4.56
CA GLY A 82 4.85 -2.53 -4.22
C GLY A 82 6.23 -2.12 -4.74
N PHE A 83 7.23 -2.21 -3.88
CA PHE A 83 8.64 -2.16 -4.27
C PHE A 83 9.17 -3.57 -4.46
N TRP A 84 10.00 -3.76 -5.49
CA TRP A 84 10.48 -5.08 -5.91
C TRP A 84 11.95 -5.02 -6.27
N TRP A 85 12.73 -6.00 -5.80
CA TRP A 85 14.13 -6.14 -6.16
C TRP A 85 14.59 -7.60 -6.04
N GLN A 86 15.78 -7.89 -6.53
CA GLN A 86 16.49 -9.14 -6.30
C GLN A 86 17.91 -8.82 -5.85
N GLU A 87 18.40 -9.53 -4.84
CA GLU A 87 19.78 -9.35 -4.39
C GLU A 87 20.76 -9.84 -5.45
N ASN A 88 21.89 -9.15 -5.57
CA ASN A 88 22.99 -9.47 -6.49
C ASN A 88 22.59 -9.54 -7.97
N THR A 89 21.43 -8.99 -8.36
CA THR A 89 20.95 -8.95 -9.74
C THR A 89 20.87 -7.50 -10.21
N LYS A 90 21.52 -7.20 -11.35
CA LYS A 90 21.37 -5.90 -12.00
C LYS A 90 20.04 -5.87 -12.76
N GLY A 91 19.09 -5.08 -12.28
CA GLY A 91 17.74 -5.05 -12.84
C GLY A 91 16.86 -6.12 -12.18
N MET A 92 16.18 -6.94 -12.99
CA MET A 92 15.31 -8.00 -12.50
C MET A 92 15.28 -9.17 -13.50
N ASP A 93 15.47 -10.39 -13.00
CA ASP A 93 15.27 -11.64 -13.69
C ASP A 93 13.86 -12.17 -13.40
N TYR A 94 12.96 -11.96 -14.36
CA TYR A 94 11.54 -12.32 -14.27
C TYR A 94 11.26 -13.82 -14.33
N ILE A 95 12.28 -14.65 -14.64
CA ILE A 95 12.16 -16.12 -14.61
C ILE A 95 12.32 -16.61 -13.17
N ARG A 96 13.23 -15.99 -12.39
CA ARG A 96 13.58 -16.38 -11.02
C ARG A 96 12.72 -15.66 -9.97
N LYS A 97 11.40 -15.80 -10.07
CA LYS A 97 10.45 -15.09 -9.19
C LYS A 97 10.58 -15.44 -7.71
N GLN A 98 11.04 -16.65 -7.40
CA GLN A 98 11.31 -17.10 -6.03
C GLN A 98 12.40 -16.28 -5.32
N ASP A 99 13.25 -15.58 -6.07
CA ASP A 99 14.34 -14.77 -5.52
C ASP A 99 13.95 -13.29 -5.38
N LEU A 100 12.68 -12.95 -5.64
CA LEU A 100 12.17 -11.59 -5.46
C LEU A 100 12.05 -11.26 -3.98
N TYR A 101 12.49 -10.06 -3.63
CA TYR A 101 12.13 -9.39 -2.39
C TYR A 101 11.13 -8.29 -2.70
N PHE A 102 10.22 -8.06 -1.76
CA PHE A 102 9.22 -7.02 -1.91
C PHE A 102 8.92 -6.26 -0.62
N ILE A 103 8.41 -5.04 -0.81
CA ILE A 103 7.65 -4.31 0.19
C ILE A 103 6.30 -3.99 -0.42
N SER A 104 5.25 -4.65 0.04
CA SER A 104 3.87 -4.35 -0.38
C SER A 104 3.27 -3.33 0.56
N MET A 105 2.54 -2.35 0.03
CA MET A 105 2.03 -1.25 0.82
C MET A 105 0.73 -0.66 0.31
N ILE A 106 -0.04 -0.08 1.24
CA ILE A 106 -1.25 0.67 0.95
C ILE A 106 -1.10 2.03 1.64
N ARG A 107 -1.30 3.11 0.89
CA ARG A 107 -1.28 4.46 1.45
C ARG A 107 -2.40 4.61 2.48
N LEU A 108 -2.09 5.28 3.58
CA LEU A 108 -3.06 5.70 4.58
C LEU A 108 -3.23 7.22 4.56
N PRO A 109 -4.39 7.73 5.00
CA PRO A 109 -4.54 9.15 5.29
C PRO A 109 -3.58 9.63 6.38
N ASP A 110 -3.16 10.90 6.29
CA ASP A 110 -2.18 11.48 7.22
C ASP A 110 -2.70 11.60 8.66
N PHE A 111 -4.02 11.53 8.86
CA PHE A 111 -4.63 11.52 10.18
C PHE A 111 -4.41 10.20 10.94
N VAL A 112 -3.98 9.13 10.25
CA VAL A 112 -3.76 7.83 10.88
C VAL A 112 -2.44 7.86 11.64
N THR A 113 -2.52 7.63 12.94
CA THR A 113 -1.36 7.60 13.85
C THR A 113 -0.83 6.19 14.07
N LYS A 114 0.27 6.07 14.83
CA LYS A 114 0.82 4.78 15.22
C LYS A 114 -0.15 4.03 16.14
N GLU A 115 -0.84 4.74 17.03
CA GLU A 115 -1.84 4.21 17.95
C GLU A 115 -3.05 3.64 17.20
N ASP A 116 -3.51 4.32 16.14
CA ASP A 116 -4.60 3.82 15.30
C ASP A 116 -4.19 2.57 14.51
N PHE A 117 -2.92 2.51 14.08
CA PHE A 117 -2.35 1.33 13.43
C PHE A 117 -2.23 0.15 14.41
N ASP A 118 -1.76 0.39 15.63
CA ASP A 118 -1.58 -0.68 16.63
C ASP A 118 -2.92 -1.21 17.18
N TRP A 119 -3.98 -0.40 17.11
CA TRP A 119 -5.35 -0.81 17.41
C TRP A 119 -5.96 -1.71 16.32
N ALA A 120 -5.61 -1.47 15.06
CA ALA A 120 -6.23 -2.09 13.88
C ALA A 120 -5.71 -3.50 13.56
#